data_AF-A0A5P6VNJ5-F1
#
_entry.id   AF-A0A5P6VNJ5-F1
#
_cell.length_a   1.000
_cell.length_b   1.000
_cell.length_c   1.000
_cell.angle_alpha   90.00
_cell.angle_beta   90.00
_cell.angle_gamma   90.00
#
_symmetry.space_group_name_H-M   'P 1'
#
loop_
_entity.id
_entity.type
_entity.pdbx_description
1 polymer ?
#
loop_
_entity_poly.entity_id
_entity_poly.type
_entity_poly.pdbx_seq_one_letter_code
_entity_poly.pdbx_strand_id
1 'polypeptide(L)'
;MENVFIKETDTILQAMKTFDESARRTVFIVDEDMKLIAALSEGDVRRFILSGGDLNEVVSKIANYHPRTMKEDDRDGAKEFLSRHNIEGVPIVDDNGVVIDTVFWSAGKRTHQSNLTTPVVMMAGGKGTRLYPYTRILPKPLIPVGEKPIAELIFDGFAEYGISRMIMIVNHKKNMIKSYFSEASVPYEIEYADEDTPLGTGGGLSLLRGKLDETFILTNCDILIEDDYSKIYEHHKKEGNVITMVCSLRNFQVAYGVVEFGEHGNITDMKEKPEFSFFTNTGIYIVEPEVFDYIKDGEFIGFPDIINRIKNDGKKVGVYPINENSWMDMGQLDELNKMESRLRGK
;
A
#
# COMPACT_ATOMS: atom_id res chain seq x y z
N MET A 1 -15.20 20.21 9.29
CA MET A 1 -13.79 20.26 9.74
C MET A 1 -13.24 18.88 9.51
N GLU A 2 -12.16 18.73 8.75
CA GLU A 2 -11.50 17.42 8.62
C GLU A 2 -11.06 16.97 10.01
N ASN A 3 -11.39 15.74 10.41
CA ASN A 3 -11.03 15.23 11.73
C ASN A 3 -9.56 14.82 11.71
N VAL A 4 -8.67 15.77 11.99
CA VAL A 4 -7.19 15.58 12.00
C VAL A 4 -6.60 15.75 13.39
N PHE A 5 -7.45 15.74 14.41
CA PHE A 5 -7.09 15.97 15.81
C PHE A 5 -7.32 14.70 16.63
N ILE A 6 -6.35 14.38 17.47
CA ILE A 6 -6.41 13.24 18.39
C ILE A 6 -5.96 13.69 19.79
N LYS A 7 -6.21 12.85 20.80
CA LYS A 7 -5.77 13.06 22.18
C LYS A 7 -4.49 12.28 22.46
N GLU A 8 -3.73 12.74 23.44
CA GLU A 8 -2.48 12.09 23.85
C GLU A 8 -2.70 10.67 24.42
N THR A 9 -3.92 10.41 24.91
CA THR A 9 -4.37 9.12 25.43
C THR A 9 -4.94 8.19 24.37
N ASP A 10 -5.13 8.66 23.14
CA ASP A 10 -5.62 7.82 22.06
C ASP A 10 -4.57 6.75 21.72
N THR A 11 -5.05 5.61 21.26
CA THR A 11 -4.17 4.52 20.82
C THR A 11 -3.62 4.78 19.43
N ILE A 12 -2.52 4.12 19.10
CA ILE A 12 -1.94 4.15 17.76
C ILE A 12 -2.95 3.65 16.72
N LEU A 13 -3.76 2.64 17.06
CA LEU A 13 -4.85 2.17 16.22
C LEU A 13 -5.89 3.26 15.94
N GLN A 14 -6.27 4.06 16.96
CA GLN A 14 -7.18 5.19 16.75
C GLN A 14 -6.58 6.24 15.83
N ALA A 15 -5.29 6.57 16.00
CA ALA A 15 -4.62 7.51 15.11
C ALA A 15 -4.57 7.01 13.65
N MET A 16 -4.34 5.71 13.44
CA MET A 16 -4.37 5.10 12.11
C MET A 16 -5.74 5.27 11.43
N LYS A 17 -6.83 5.05 12.17
CA LYS A 17 -8.18 5.31 11.65
C LYS A 17 -8.39 6.77 11.31
N THR A 18 -7.87 7.70 12.12
CA THR A 18 -7.94 9.13 11.82
C THR A 18 -7.20 9.47 10.53
N PHE A 19 -6.04 8.84 10.23
CA PHE A 19 -5.37 9.00 8.94
C PHE A 19 -6.26 8.57 7.77
N ASP A 20 -6.88 7.39 7.90
CA ASP A 20 -7.75 6.81 6.88
C ASP A 20 -9.00 7.68 6.65
N GLU A 21 -9.72 8.07 7.71
CA GLU A 21 -10.96 8.87 7.63
C GLU A 21 -10.72 10.28 7.10
N SER A 22 -9.60 10.90 7.46
CA SER A 22 -9.25 12.25 7.01
C SER A 22 -8.54 12.29 5.66
N ALA A 23 -8.11 11.13 5.15
CA ALA A 23 -7.20 11.01 4.00
C ALA A 23 -5.92 11.86 4.18
N ARG A 24 -5.45 12.03 5.42
CA ARG A 24 -4.22 12.77 5.77
C ARG A 24 -3.18 11.84 6.35
N ARG A 25 -1.91 12.13 6.07
CA ARG A 25 -0.76 11.36 6.54
C ARG A 25 -0.16 11.88 7.86
N THR A 26 -0.79 12.89 8.45
CA THR A 26 -0.35 13.55 9.69
C THR A 26 -1.58 14.04 10.45
N VAL A 27 -1.57 13.84 11.76
CA VAL A 27 -2.58 14.31 12.70
C VAL A 27 -1.92 15.08 13.84
N PHE A 28 -2.68 15.92 14.50
CA PHE A 28 -2.21 16.78 15.57
C PHE A 28 -2.81 16.35 16.90
N ILE A 29 -1.96 16.27 17.92
CA ILE A 29 -2.35 15.95 19.29
C ILE A 29 -2.65 17.26 19.99
N VAL A 30 -3.88 17.40 20.51
CA VAL A 30 -4.35 18.62 21.18
C VAL A 30 -4.95 18.30 22.55
N ASP A 31 -4.99 19.30 23.45
CA ASP A 31 -5.75 19.22 24.69
C ASP A 31 -7.23 19.59 24.50
N GLU A 32 -7.99 19.69 25.60
CA GLU A 32 -9.41 20.04 25.58
C GLU A 32 -9.68 21.47 25.08
N ASP A 33 -8.69 22.37 25.16
CA ASP A 33 -8.75 23.76 24.73
C ASP A 33 -8.15 23.97 23.32
N MET A 34 -7.96 22.89 22.55
CA MET A 34 -7.34 22.88 21.22
C MET A 34 -5.89 23.37 21.21
N LYS A 35 -5.21 23.37 22.35
CA LYS A 35 -3.78 23.69 22.41
C LYS A 35 -2.96 22.57 21.81
N LEU A 36 -2.04 22.92 20.90
CA LEU A 36 -1.17 21.94 20.28
C LEU A 36 -0.19 21.35 21.30
N ILE A 37 -0.20 20.02 21.42
CA ILE A 37 0.74 19.24 22.24
C ILE A 37 1.85 18.67 21.36
N ALA A 38 1.48 17.98 20.29
CA ALA A 38 2.40 17.22 19.45
C ALA A 38 1.82 16.99 18.05
N ALA A 39 2.61 16.40 17.15
CA ALA A 39 2.13 15.86 15.88
C ALA A 39 2.52 14.39 15.74
N LEU A 40 1.73 13.63 15.01
CA LEU A 40 1.99 12.23 14.69
C LEU A 40 1.83 12.01 13.20
N SER A 41 2.82 11.39 12.57
CA SER A 41 2.78 11.03 11.14
C SER A 41 2.66 9.52 10.92
N GLU A 42 2.19 9.13 9.74
CA GLU A 42 2.24 7.72 9.29
C GLU A 42 3.65 7.13 9.37
N GLY A 43 4.69 7.95 9.15
CA GLY A 43 6.08 7.53 9.24
C GLY A 43 6.51 7.16 10.66
N ASP A 44 5.95 7.81 11.68
CA ASP A 44 6.17 7.48 13.09
C ASP A 44 5.51 6.15 13.43
N VAL A 45 4.23 6.00 13.06
CA VAL A 45 3.46 4.76 13.25
C VAL A 45 4.11 3.58 12.52
N ARG A 46 4.53 3.76 11.26
CA ARG A 46 5.22 2.72 10.48
C ARG A 46 6.49 2.24 11.17
N ARG A 47 7.32 3.17 11.67
CA ARG A 47 8.56 2.83 12.39
C ARG A 47 8.27 2.06 13.68
N PHE A 48 7.22 2.44 14.39
CA PHE A 48 6.79 1.75 15.60
C PHE A 48 6.32 0.32 15.31
N ILE A 49 5.46 0.13 14.29
CA ILE A 49 5.01 -1.21 13.85
C ILE A 49 6.22 -2.10 13.50
N LEU A 50 7.15 -1.56 12.70
CA LEU A 50 8.35 -2.30 12.27
C LEU A 50 9.29 -2.65 13.44
N SER A 51 9.22 -1.93 14.55
CA SER A 51 9.95 -2.25 15.78
C SER A 51 9.25 -3.28 16.68
N GLY A 52 8.08 -3.78 16.27
CA GLY A 52 7.29 -4.76 17.03
C GLY A 52 6.36 -4.15 18.07
N GLY A 53 6.02 -2.86 17.93
CA GLY A 53 5.13 -2.17 18.86
C GLY A 53 3.67 -2.63 18.79
N ASP A 54 2.93 -2.50 19.90
CA ASP A 54 1.51 -2.86 19.97
C ASP A 54 0.62 -1.66 19.60
N LEU A 55 -0.31 -1.86 18.66
CA LEU A 55 -1.22 -0.83 18.16
C LEU A 55 -2.19 -0.31 19.23
N ASN A 56 -2.35 -1.04 20.35
CA ASN A 56 -3.15 -0.60 21.49
C ASN A 56 -2.38 0.35 22.44
N GLU A 57 -1.08 0.57 22.20
CA GLU A 57 -0.30 1.55 22.96
C GLU A 57 -0.71 2.99 22.61
N VAL A 58 -0.48 3.89 23.55
CA VAL A 58 -0.81 5.31 23.44
C VAL A 58 0.13 6.06 22.49
N VAL A 59 -0.42 7.02 21.76
CA VAL A 59 0.32 7.82 20.76
C VAL A 59 1.48 8.63 21.36
N SER A 60 1.41 8.99 22.64
CA SER A 60 2.47 9.71 23.36
C SER A 60 3.83 9.02 23.33
N LYS A 61 3.88 7.70 23.12
CA LYS A 61 5.14 6.96 23.02
C LYS A 61 5.94 7.27 21.75
N ILE A 62 5.27 7.74 20.69
CA ILE A 62 5.86 7.88 19.36
C ILE A 62 5.62 9.25 18.72
N ALA A 63 4.82 10.10 19.36
CA ALA A 63 4.50 11.43 18.88
C ALA A 63 5.72 12.37 18.87
N ASN A 64 5.74 13.30 17.91
CA ASN A 64 6.70 14.39 17.87
C ASN A 64 6.19 15.58 18.69
N TYR A 65 6.75 15.77 19.88
CA TYR A 65 6.46 16.89 20.80
C TYR A 65 7.11 18.22 20.41
N HIS A 66 7.84 18.26 19.30
CA HIS A 66 8.34 19.52 18.72
C HIS A 66 7.81 19.65 17.28
N PRO A 67 6.48 19.71 17.09
CA PRO A 67 5.91 19.87 15.77
C PRO A 67 6.26 21.25 15.21
N ARG A 68 6.40 21.31 13.88
CA ARG A 68 6.48 22.59 13.18
C ARG A 68 5.09 23.23 13.19
N THR A 69 5.04 24.55 13.39
CA THR A 69 3.80 25.33 13.40
C THR A 69 3.96 26.60 12.59
N MET A 70 2.83 27.23 12.22
CA MET A 70 2.80 28.54 11.58
C MET A 70 1.82 29.46 12.29
N LYS A 71 2.02 30.77 12.16
CA LYS A 71 1.08 31.80 12.66
C LYS A 71 0.05 32.14 11.59
N GLU A 72 -1.08 32.73 12.01
CA GLU A 72 -2.17 33.14 11.11
C GLU A 72 -1.67 34.06 9.99
N ASP A 73 -0.83 35.04 10.34
CA ASP A 73 -0.24 36.01 9.41
C ASP A 73 0.64 35.36 8.33
N ASP A 74 1.20 34.17 8.60
CA ASP A 74 2.10 33.46 7.68
C ASP A 74 1.38 32.44 6.78
N ARG A 75 0.06 32.31 6.90
CA ARG A 75 -0.72 31.22 6.27
C ARG A 75 -0.52 31.12 4.75
N ASP A 76 -0.37 32.25 4.05
CA ASP A 76 -0.16 32.28 2.61
C ASP A 76 1.14 31.58 2.17
N GLY A 77 2.14 31.51 3.05
CA GLY A 77 3.41 30.81 2.84
C GLY A 77 3.37 29.30 3.13
N ALA A 78 2.22 28.74 3.51
CA ALA A 78 2.15 27.38 4.03
C ALA A 78 2.62 26.31 3.02
N LYS A 79 2.34 26.46 1.73
CA LYS A 79 2.80 25.49 0.71
C LYS A 79 4.32 25.45 0.60
N GLU A 80 4.97 26.61 0.60
CA GLU A 80 6.43 26.70 0.58
C GLU A 80 7.02 26.12 1.88
N PHE A 81 6.38 26.42 3.01
CA PHE A 81 6.77 25.89 4.32
C PHE A 81 6.72 24.35 4.35
N LEU A 82 5.62 23.75 3.89
CA LEU A 82 5.47 22.29 3.80
C LEU A 82 6.56 21.66 2.91
N SER A 83 6.84 22.28 1.76
CA SER A 83 7.86 21.81 0.81
C SER A 83 9.27 21.87 1.41
N ARG A 84 9.65 23.03 1.95
CA ARG A 84 10.97 23.27 2.54
C ARG A 84 11.26 22.32 3.71
N HIS A 85 10.25 21.98 4.50
CA HIS A 85 10.39 21.11 5.66
C HIS A 85 10.06 19.64 5.38
N ASN A 86 9.67 19.30 4.15
CA ASN A 86 9.32 17.95 3.74
C ASN A 86 8.22 17.30 4.61
N ILE A 87 7.23 18.09 5.05
CA ILE A 87 6.11 17.65 5.90
C ILE A 87 4.79 17.65 5.13
N GLU A 88 3.84 16.82 5.58
CA GLU A 88 2.54 16.60 4.92
C GLU A 88 1.47 17.61 5.33
N GLY A 89 1.54 18.08 6.57
CA GLY A 89 0.64 19.07 7.13
C GLY A 89 1.30 19.91 8.22
N VAL A 90 0.75 21.11 8.41
CA VAL A 90 1.20 22.08 9.43
C VAL A 90 -0.01 22.71 10.11
N PRO A 91 -0.04 22.79 11.45
CA PRO A 91 -1.08 23.48 12.18
C PRO A 91 -0.78 24.99 12.20
N ILE A 92 -1.82 25.78 12.01
CA ILE A 92 -1.80 27.23 12.21
C ILE A 92 -2.25 27.50 13.65
N VAL A 93 -1.42 28.21 14.41
CA VAL A 93 -1.65 28.46 15.85
C VAL A 93 -1.69 29.95 16.17
N ASP A 94 -2.47 30.30 17.20
CA ASP A 94 -2.50 31.65 17.77
C ASP A 94 -1.28 31.93 18.68
N ASP A 95 -1.29 33.06 19.39
CA ASP A 95 -0.24 33.44 20.34
C ASP A 95 -0.19 32.61 21.62
N ASN A 96 -1.26 31.89 21.94
CA ASN A 96 -1.35 31.00 23.08
C ASN A 96 -1.03 29.53 22.72
N GLY A 97 -0.80 29.24 21.44
CA GLY A 97 -0.53 27.90 20.93
C GLY A 97 -1.80 27.07 20.64
N VAL A 98 -2.96 27.72 20.61
CA VAL A 98 -4.24 27.10 20.23
C VAL A 98 -4.27 26.94 18.72
N VAL A 99 -4.62 25.75 18.25
CA VAL A 99 -4.77 25.46 16.82
C VAL A 99 -6.04 26.12 16.32
N ILE A 100 -5.89 27.06 15.38
CA ILE A 100 -6.99 27.78 14.75
C ILE A 100 -7.32 27.24 13.35
N ASP A 101 -6.35 26.62 12.68
CA ASP A 101 -6.53 26.00 11.37
C ASP A 101 -5.43 24.96 11.08
N THR A 102 -5.57 24.20 10.00
CA THR A 102 -4.56 23.24 9.52
C THR A 102 -4.40 23.35 8.01
N VAL A 103 -3.16 23.31 7.53
CA VAL A 103 -2.84 23.29 6.11
C VAL A 103 -2.14 22.00 5.76
N PHE A 104 -2.66 21.28 4.77
CA PHE A 104 -2.08 20.06 4.23
C PHE A 104 -1.74 20.25 2.75
N TRP A 105 -0.86 19.39 2.22
CA TRP A 105 -0.78 19.22 0.77
C TRP A 105 -2.17 18.87 0.22
N SER A 106 -2.52 19.43 -0.93
CA SER A 106 -3.66 18.93 -1.71
C SER A 106 -3.38 17.47 -2.04
N ALA A 107 -4.29 16.57 -1.67
CA ALA A 107 -4.15 15.14 -1.90
C ALA A 107 -3.78 14.89 -3.38
N GLY A 108 -2.59 14.31 -3.61
CA GLY A 108 -2.29 13.66 -4.88
C GLY A 108 -1.22 14.25 -5.80
N LYS A 109 -0.40 15.24 -5.41
CA LYS A 109 0.80 15.58 -6.21
C LYS A 109 1.99 16.00 -5.35
N ARG A 110 2.66 15.04 -4.71
CA ARG A 110 4.12 15.10 -4.74
C ARG A 110 4.51 14.67 -6.14
N THR A 111 5.17 15.55 -6.90
CA THR A 111 6.02 15.06 -7.98
C THR A 111 7.06 14.17 -7.31
N HIS A 112 6.93 12.85 -7.49
CA HIS A 112 7.90 11.91 -6.96
C HIS A 112 9.23 12.20 -7.65
N GLN A 113 10.12 12.93 -6.97
CA GLN A 113 11.48 13.20 -7.45
C GLN A 113 12.37 11.97 -7.21
N SER A 114 11.91 10.82 -7.68
CA SER A 114 12.65 9.58 -7.64
C SER A 114 12.65 8.98 -9.03
N ASN A 115 13.85 8.66 -9.53
CA ASN A 115 14.04 7.91 -10.76
C ASN A 115 14.39 6.48 -10.37
N LEU A 116 13.40 5.69 -9.98
CA LEU A 116 13.60 4.27 -9.77
C LEU A 116 13.84 3.62 -11.14
N THR A 117 14.95 2.91 -11.29
CA THR A 117 15.29 2.18 -12.52
C THR A 117 14.93 0.69 -12.43
N THR A 118 14.36 0.28 -11.31
CA THR A 118 14.02 -1.10 -10.97
C THR A 118 12.86 -1.61 -11.82
N PRO A 119 12.98 -2.78 -12.48
CA PRO A 119 11.89 -3.34 -13.29
C PRO A 119 10.66 -3.70 -12.46
N VAL A 120 9.48 -3.66 -13.10
CA VAL A 120 8.24 -4.18 -12.54
C VAL A 120 7.83 -5.46 -13.25
N VAL A 121 7.55 -6.51 -12.50
CA VAL A 121 7.00 -7.78 -12.97
C VAL A 121 5.53 -7.87 -12.54
N MET A 122 4.62 -7.96 -13.49
CA MET A 122 3.19 -8.13 -13.26
C MET A 122 2.74 -9.57 -13.52
N MET A 123 2.10 -10.18 -12.52
CA MET A 123 1.45 -11.48 -12.63
C MET A 123 0.06 -11.33 -13.28
N ALA A 124 -0.02 -11.60 -14.59
CA ALA A 124 -1.21 -11.41 -15.42
C ALA A 124 -1.76 -12.71 -16.04
N GLY A 125 -1.34 -13.89 -15.53
CA GLY A 125 -1.74 -15.20 -16.05
C GLY A 125 -3.10 -15.75 -15.57
N GLY A 126 -3.69 -15.15 -14.53
CA GLY A 126 -4.88 -15.68 -13.87
C GLY A 126 -6.19 -15.58 -14.67
N LYS A 127 -7.14 -16.48 -14.37
CA LYS A 127 -8.48 -16.50 -15.00
C LYS A 127 -9.42 -15.37 -14.55
N GLY A 128 -9.12 -14.69 -13.44
CA GLY A 128 -9.92 -13.57 -12.93
C GLY A 128 -11.35 -13.95 -12.54
N THR A 129 -11.57 -15.13 -11.94
CA THR A 129 -12.90 -15.67 -11.61
C THR A 129 -13.72 -14.78 -10.67
N ARG A 130 -13.07 -14.01 -9.80
CA ARG A 130 -13.71 -13.08 -8.85
C ARG A 130 -14.48 -11.93 -9.53
N LEU A 131 -14.15 -11.60 -10.78
CA LEU A 131 -14.81 -10.55 -11.56
C LEU A 131 -15.73 -11.12 -12.66
N TYR A 132 -16.18 -12.36 -12.48
CA TYR A 132 -17.21 -12.92 -13.35
C TYR A 132 -18.52 -12.10 -13.23
N PRO A 133 -19.23 -11.78 -14.33
CA PRO A 133 -19.05 -12.27 -15.70
C PRO A 133 -18.13 -11.43 -16.61
N TYR A 134 -17.59 -10.30 -16.16
CA TYR A 134 -16.75 -9.41 -17.00
C TYR A 134 -15.55 -10.16 -17.61
N THR A 135 -14.93 -11.03 -16.82
CA THR A 135 -13.75 -11.81 -17.25
C THR A 135 -14.03 -12.90 -18.28
N ARG A 136 -15.30 -13.14 -18.65
CA ARG A 136 -15.64 -13.97 -19.83
C ARG A 136 -15.16 -13.33 -21.12
N ILE A 137 -15.30 -12.01 -21.22
CA ILE A 137 -15.04 -11.25 -22.43
C ILE A 137 -13.61 -10.73 -22.41
N LEU A 138 -13.24 -9.97 -21.38
CA LEU A 138 -11.91 -9.35 -21.26
C LEU A 138 -11.02 -10.12 -20.28
N PRO A 139 -9.70 -10.26 -20.52
CA PRO A 139 -8.80 -10.64 -19.45
C PRO A 139 -8.83 -9.58 -18.34
N LYS A 140 -8.67 -10.00 -17.09
CA LYS A 140 -8.71 -9.10 -15.93
C LYS A 140 -7.81 -7.84 -16.06
N PRO A 141 -6.54 -7.97 -16.51
CA PRO A 141 -5.68 -6.81 -16.80
C PRO A 141 -6.30 -5.73 -17.70
N LEU A 142 -7.22 -6.11 -18.60
CA LEU A 142 -7.85 -5.22 -19.58
C LEU A 142 -9.27 -4.77 -19.20
N ILE A 143 -9.73 -5.04 -17.97
CA ILE A 143 -11.01 -4.50 -17.52
C ILE A 143 -10.85 -2.97 -17.41
N PRO A 144 -11.73 -2.18 -18.07
CA PRO A 144 -11.65 -0.73 -18.01
C PRO A 144 -12.05 -0.22 -16.63
N VAL A 145 -11.33 0.82 -16.18
CA VAL A 145 -11.65 1.59 -14.98
C VAL A 145 -11.50 3.06 -15.36
N GLY A 146 -12.62 3.71 -15.68
CA GLY A 146 -12.60 5.00 -16.36
C GLY A 146 -12.16 4.85 -17.83
N GLU A 147 -11.14 5.61 -18.25
CA GLU A 147 -10.66 5.64 -19.64
C GLU A 147 -9.57 4.60 -19.95
N LYS A 148 -8.96 4.00 -18.91
CA LYS A 148 -7.82 3.09 -19.03
C LYS A 148 -8.13 1.73 -18.41
N PRO A 149 -7.53 0.64 -18.90
CA PRO A 149 -7.61 -0.65 -18.23
C PRO A 149 -6.79 -0.69 -16.95
N ILE A 150 -7.15 -1.62 -16.05
CA ILE A 150 -6.46 -1.84 -14.76
C ILE A 150 -4.93 -1.90 -14.92
N ALA A 151 -4.42 -2.71 -15.85
CA ALA A 151 -2.98 -2.89 -15.97
C ALA A 151 -2.24 -1.64 -16.46
N GLU A 152 -2.87 -0.81 -17.29
CA GLU A 152 -2.29 0.48 -17.71
C GLU A 152 -2.27 1.46 -16.53
N LEU A 153 -3.34 1.54 -15.75
CA LEU A 153 -3.37 2.38 -14.53
C LEU A 153 -2.27 2.00 -13.54
N ILE A 154 -2.03 0.70 -13.35
CA ILE A 154 -0.98 0.19 -12.46
C ILE A 154 0.41 0.58 -13.00
N PHE A 155 0.69 0.34 -14.28
CA PHE A 155 1.98 0.67 -14.87
C PHE A 155 2.23 2.17 -14.99
N ASP A 156 1.21 2.98 -15.28
CA ASP A 156 1.29 4.44 -15.21
C ASP A 156 1.72 4.89 -13.81
N GLY A 157 1.13 4.30 -12.76
CA GLY A 157 1.50 4.57 -11.37
C GLY A 157 2.98 4.27 -11.08
N PHE A 158 3.57 3.24 -11.68
CA PHE A 158 5.01 2.99 -11.59
C PHE A 158 5.84 3.93 -12.47
N ALA A 159 5.35 4.31 -13.64
CA ALA A 159 6.01 5.21 -14.56
C ALA A 159 6.15 6.63 -13.99
N GLU A 160 5.22 7.06 -13.12
CA GLU A 160 5.34 8.30 -12.35
C GLU A 160 6.58 8.34 -11.44
N TYR A 161 7.18 7.18 -11.12
CA TYR A 161 8.43 7.03 -10.36
C TYR A 161 9.65 6.83 -11.26
N GLY A 162 9.51 7.09 -12.57
CA GLY A 162 10.59 6.94 -13.56
C GLY A 162 10.85 5.51 -14.00
N ILE A 163 10.04 4.54 -13.57
CA ILE A 163 10.22 3.14 -13.97
C ILE A 163 9.72 2.96 -15.40
N SER A 164 10.60 2.53 -16.30
CA SER A 164 10.29 2.36 -17.73
C SER A 164 10.31 0.90 -18.20
N ARG A 165 10.84 -0.03 -17.41
CA ARG A 165 10.95 -1.45 -17.78
C ARG A 165 9.86 -2.26 -17.09
N MET A 166 8.84 -2.66 -17.85
CA MET A 166 7.72 -3.46 -17.38
C MET A 166 7.77 -4.85 -17.99
N ILE A 167 7.45 -5.87 -17.20
CA ILE A 167 7.43 -7.28 -17.62
C ILE A 167 6.07 -7.86 -17.24
N MET A 168 5.35 -8.46 -18.18
CA MET A 168 4.09 -9.15 -17.90
C MET A 168 4.25 -10.66 -18.09
N ILE A 169 3.98 -11.41 -17.02
CA ILE A 169 3.81 -12.87 -17.13
C ILE A 169 2.36 -13.15 -17.50
N VAL A 170 2.13 -13.66 -18.71
CA VAL A 170 0.81 -13.80 -19.32
C VAL A 170 0.51 -15.24 -19.72
N ASN A 171 -0.74 -15.66 -19.52
CA ASN A 171 -1.26 -16.97 -19.94
C ASN A 171 -2.61 -16.79 -20.65
N HIS A 172 -3.71 -16.79 -19.90
CA HIS A 172 -5.06 -16.75 -20.43
C HIS A 172 -5.34 -15.45 -21.20
N LYS A 173 -5.87 -15.56 -22.43
CA LYS A 173 -6.17 -14.44 -23.34
C LYS A 173 -4.96 -13.50 -23.59
N LYS A 174 -3.72 -14.00 -23.47
CA LYS A 174 -2.48 -13.22 -23.65
C LYS A 174 -2.43 -12.39 -24.94
N ASN A 175 -2.97 -12.91 -26.04
CA ASN A 175 -2.99 -12.19 -27.32
C ASN A 175 -3.79 -10.88 -27.24
N MET A 176 -4.90 -10.84 -26.50
CA MET A 176 -5.65 -9.59 -26.32
C MET A 176 -4.83 -8.56 -25.54
N ILE A 177 -4.13 -8.99 -24.49
CA ILE A 177 -3.24 -8.14 -23.68
C ILE A 177 -2.13 -7.55 -24.56
N LYS A 178 -1.46 -8.41 -25.34
CA LYS A 178 -0.39 -7.98 -26.25
C LYS A 178 -0.88 -7.02 -27.33
N SER A 179 -2.03 -7.31 -27.95
CA SER A 179 -2.62 -6.42 -28.96
C SER A 179 -2.96 -5.04 -28.39
N TYR A 180 -3.58 -4.97 -27.21
CA TYR A 180 -3.90 -3.70 -26.57
C TYR A 180 -2.65 -2.83 -26.38
N PHE A 181 -1.63 -3.38 -25.71
CA PHE A 181 -0.42 -2.62 -25.39
C PHE A 181 0.50 -2.38 -26.61
N SER A 182 0.33 -3.13 -27.70
CA SER A 182 1.04 -2.83 -28.96
C SER A 182 0.53 -1.58 -29.67
N GLU A 183 -0.72 -1.18 -29.39
CA GLU A 183 -1.36 0.02 -29.95
C GLU A 183 -1.42 1.18 -28.95
N ALA A 184 -1.31 0.88 -27.64
CA ALA A 184 -1.35 1.88 -26.58
C ALA A 184 -0.12 2.81 -26.64
N SER A 185 -0.36 4.12 -26.48
CA SER A 185 0.71 5.12 -26.35
C SER A 185 1.10 5.23 -24.89
N VAL A 186 2.05 4.40 -24.47
CA VAL A 186 2.57 4.36 -23.09
C VAL A 186 4.02 4.87 -23.02
N PRO A 187 4.45 5.49 -21.91
CA PRO A 187 5.81 6.03 -21.76
C PRO A 187 6.86 4.98 -21.34
N TYR A 188 6.50 3.70 -21.33
CA TYR A 188 7.33 2.58 -20.85
C TYR A 188 7.34 1.41 -21.83
N GLU A 189 8.33 0.55 -21.71
CA GLU A 189 8.47 -0.67 -22.51
C GLU A 189 7.84 -1.86 -21.76
N ILE A 190 7.17 -2.74 -22.50
CA ILE A 190 6.55 -3.96 -21.95
C ILE A 190 7.16 -5.19 -22.62
N GLU A 191 7.84 -6.00 -21.81
CA GLU A 191 8.28 -7.35 -22.17
C GLU A 191 7.21 -8.37 -21.74
N TYR A 192 7.10 -9.48 -22.48
CA TYR A 192 6.14 -10.54 -22.17
C TYR A 192 6.84 -11.87 -21.91
N ALA A 193 6.48 -12.50 -20.79
CA ALA A 193 6.81 -13.90 -20.51
C ALA A 193 5.54 -14.75 -20.70
N ASP A 194 5.56 -15.58 -21.73
CA ASP A 194 4.43 -16.46 -22.05
C ASP A 194 4.48 -17.72 -21.18
N GLU A 195 3.55 -17.78 -20.24
CA GLU A 195 3.28 -18.99 -19.47
C GLU A 195 2.32 -19.87 -20.29
N ASP A 196 2.71 -21.11 -20.60
CA ASP A 196 1.87 -22.02 -21.41
C ASP A 196 0.75 -22.67 -20.59
N THR A 197 1.06 -23.06 -19.36
CA THR A 197 0.11 -23.62 -18.40
C THR A 197 0.14 -22.80 -17.12
N PRO A 198 -1.00 -22.49 -16.46
CA PRO A 198 -1.00 -21.74 -15.21
C PRO A 198 -0.08 -22.37 -14.15
N LEU A 199 0.93 -21.65 -13.65
CA LEU A 199 1.89 -22.13 -12.66
C LEU A 199 1.65 -21.53 -11.25
N GLY A 200 0.44 -21.06 -10.99
CA GLY A 200 0.09 -20.40 -9.72
C GLY A 200 0.45 -18.92 -9.72
N THR A 201 0.57 -18.32 -8.53
CA THR A 201 0.88 -16.89 -8.38
C THR A 201 2.37 -16.59 -8.26
N GLY A 202 3.22 -17.61 -8.23
CA GLY A 202 4.67 -17.47 -8.17
C GLY A 202 5.44 -18.27 -9.24
N GLY A 203 4.89 -19.39 -9.72
CA GLY A 203 5.63 -20.29 -10.62
C GLY A 203 6.08 -19.66 -11.95
N GLY A 204 5.28 -18.75 -12.49
CA GLY A 204 5.60 -18.03 -13.74
C GLY A 204 6.88 -17.19 -13.67
N LEU A 205 7.36 -16.84 -12.47
CA LEU A 205 8.66 -16.16 -12.29
C LEU A 205 9.83 -16.99 -12.82
N SER A 206 9.72 -18.33 -12.84
CA SER A 206 10.77 -19.20 -13.41
C SER A 206 11.11 -18.85 -14.87
N LEU A 207 10.17 -18.29 -15.63
CA LEU A 207 10.35 -17.87 -17.03
C LEU A 207 11.32 -16.69 -17.21
N LEU A 208 11.58 -15.96 -16.12
CA LEU A 208 12.47 -14.80 -16.07
C LEU A 208 13.88 -15.15 -15.58
N ARG A 209 14.13 -16.40 -15.19
CA ARG A 209 15.45 -16.87 -14.77
C ARG A 209 16.50 -16.58 -15.86
N GLY A 210 17.59 -15.92 -15.47
CA GLY A 210 18.68 -15.53 -16.38
C GLY A 210 18.33 -14.41 -17.36
N LYS A 211 17.14 -13.78 -17.22
CA LYS A 211 16.74 -12.57 -17.96
C LYS A 211 16.55 -11.36 -17.04
N LEU A 212 16.43 -11.61 -15.73
CA LEU A 212 16.23 -10.62 -14.70
C LEU A 212 17.19 -10.93 -13.54
N ASP A 213 18.30 -10.19 -13.48
CA ASP A 213 19.38 -10.42 -12.51
C ASP A 213 19.54 -9.25 -11.53
N GLU A 214 18.54 -8.37 -11.49
CA GLU A 214 18.46 -7.22 -10.60
C GLU A 214 17.22 -7.32 -9.72
N THR A 215 17.18 -6.55 -8.64
CA THR A 215 15.98 -6.39 -7.81
C THR A 215 14.83 -5.91 -8.66
N PHE A 216 13.63 -6.39 -8.37
CA PHE A 216 12.43 -5.99 -9.11
C PHE A 216 11.24 -5.84 -8.18
N ILE A 217 10.24 -5.09 -8.63
CA ILE A 217 8.94 -5.01 -8.00
C ILE A 217 8.06 -6.11 -8.59
N LEU A 218 7.52 -6.99 -7.75
CA LEU A 218 6.51 -7.96 -8.16
C LEU A 218 5.14 -7.45 -7.77
N THR A 219 4.20 -7.43 -8.71
CA THR A 219 2.81 -7.03 -8.45
C THR A 219 1.81 -8.00 -9.07
N ASN A 220 0.68 -8.20 -8.40
CA ASN A 220 -0.49 -8.75 -9.07
C ASN A 220 -1.06 -7.72 -10.08
N CYS A 221 -1.85 -8.20 -11.05
CA CYS A 221 -2.45 -7.36 -12.11
C CYS A 221 -3.72 -6.60 -11.71
N ASP A 222 -4.02 -6.51 -10.41
CA ASP A 222 -5.26 -5.95 -9.87
C ASP A 222 -5.04 -5.04 -8.67
N ILE A 223 -3.79 -4.72 -8.36
CA ILE A 223 -3.41 -3.99 -7.16
C ILE A 223 -2.81 -2.64 -7.54
N LEU A 224 -3.39 -1.58 -6.99
CA LEU A 224 -2.80 -0.24 -7.01
C LEU A 224 -2.52 0.18 -5.58
N ILE A 225 -1.29 0.63 -5.32
CA ILE A 225 -0.89 1.23 -4.04
C ILE A 225 -0.64 2.72 -4.23
N GLU A 226 -1.25 3.53 -3.37
CA GLU A 226 -1.03 4.98 -3.29
C GLU A 226 -0.08 5.34 -2.14
N ASP A 227 1.10 4.72 -2.12
CA ASP A 227 2.18 5.04 -1.21
C ASP A 227 3.50 5.20 -1.99
N ASP A 228 4.52 5.71 -1.33
CA ASP A 228 5.80 6.08 -1.94
C ASP A 228 6.65 4.85 -2.25
N TYR A 229 6.61 4.36 -3.50
CA TYR A 229 7.38 3.19 -3.94
C TYR A 229 8.89 3.34 -3.69
N SER A 230 9.43 4.55 -3.71
CA SER A 230 10.84 4.81 -3.43
C SER A 230 11.18 4.51 -1.97
N LYS A 231 10.30 4.89 -1.03
CA LYS A 231 10.49 4.53 0.39
C LYS A 231 10.37 3.03 0.63
N ILE A 232 9.47 2.35 -0.08
CA ILE A 232 9.33 0.89 0.00
C ILE A 232 10.63 0.21 -0.48
N TYR A 233 11.15 0.66 -1.63
CA TYR A 233 12.39 0.15 -2.20
C TYR A 233 13.61 0.43 -1.31
N GLU A 234 13.77 1.66 -0.83
CA GLU A 234 14.85 2.06 0.08
C GLU A 234 14.82 1.24 1.38
N HIS A 235 13.63 1.01 1.93
CA HIS A 235 13.45 0.15 3.10
C HIS A 235 13.93 -1.29 2.81
N HIS A 236 13.50 -1.87 1.70
CA HIS A 236 13.92 -3.21 1.29
C HIS A 236 15.46 -3.33 1.22
N LYS A 237 16.11 -2.35 0.58
CA LYS A 237 17.57 -2.29 0.46
C LYS A 237 18.27 -2.10 1.79
N LYS A 238 17.79 -1.18 2.62
CA LYS A 238 18.34 -0.91 3.96
C LYS A 238 18.27 -2.15 4.85
N GLU A 239 17.18 -2.88 4.80
CA GLU A 239 16.97 -4.07 5.62
C GLU A 239 17.69 -5.31 5.10
N GLY A 240 18.14 -5.34 3.84
CA GLY A 240 18.79 -6.50 3.24
C GLY A 240 17.87 -7.73 3.17
N ASN A 241 16.58 -7.50 2.90
CA ASN A 241 15.62 -8.58 2.73
C ASN A 241 15.77 -9.22 1.34
N VAL A 242 15.57 -10.54 1.22
CA VAL A 242 15.37 -11.19 -0.10
C VAL A 242 14.00 -10.83 -0.67
N ILE A 243 12.99 -10.73 0.20
CA ILE A 243 11.64 -10.27 -0.15
C ILE A 243 11.19 -9.27 0.91
N THR A 244 10.70 -8.11 0.47
CA THR A 244 9.88 -7.22 1.30
C THR A 244 8.43 -7.29 0.81
N MET A 245 7.54 -7.83 1.64
CA MET A 245 6.10 -7.87 1.37
C MET A 245 5.47 -6.54 1.78
N VAL A 246 4.67 -5.94 0.89
CA VAL A 246 3.86 -4.78 1.26
C VAL A 246 2.56 -5.27 1.89
N CYS A 247 2.29 -4.83 3.12
CA CYS A 247 1.11 -5.24 3.88
C CYS A 247 0.25 -4.03 4.23
N SER A 248 -1.06 -4.19 4.07
CA SER A 248 -2.03 -3.18 4.51
C SER A 248 -2.62 -3.58 5.85
N LEU A 249 -2.76 -2.64 6.78
CA LEU A 249 -3.63 -2.87 7.93
C LEU A 249 -5.07 -2.97 7.42
N ARG A 250 -5.80 -3.98 7.87
CA ARG A 250 -7.23 -4.17 7.61
C ARG A 250 -7.96 -4.28 8.91
N ASN A 251 -9.03 -3.49 9.05
CA ASN A 251 -9.91 -3.53 10.22
C ASN A 251 -11.17 -4.34 9.90
N PHE A 252 -11.45 -5.34 10.73
CA PHE A 252 -12.62 -6.18 10.62
C PHE A 252 -13.47 -6.06 11.88
N GLN A 253 -14.67 -5.51 11.75
CA GLN A 253 -15.64 -5.46 12.83
C GLN A 253 -16.63 -6.61 12.71
N VAL A 254 -16.75 -7.40 13.77
CA VAL A 254 -17.83 -8.39 13.87
C VAL A 254 -19.11 -7.63 14.19
N ALA A 255 -20.20 -7.86 13.45
CA ALA A 255 -21.46 -7.14 13.65
C ALA A 255 -22.22 -7.54 14.94
N TYR A 256 -21.74 -8.57 15.63
CA TYR A 256 -22.39 -9.22 16.77
C TYR A 256 -21.43 -9.38 17.94
N GLY A 257 -21.98 -9.71 19.12
CA GLY A 257 -21.20 -10.14 20.26
C GLY A 257 -20.39 -11.41 19.97
N VAL A 258 -19.08 -11.35 20.20
CA VAL A 258 -18.18 -12.51 20.18
C VAL A 258 -18.00 -12.99 21.61
N VAL A 259 -18.25 -14.27 21.83
CA VAL A 259 -18.15 -14.93 23.13
C VAL A 259 -16.94 -15.86 23.09
N GLU A 260 -16.05 -15.72 24.06
CA GLU A 260 -14.99 -16.69 24.33
C GLU A 260 -15.47 -17.63 25.43
N PHE A 261 -15.37 -18.95 25.19
CA PHE A 261 -15.76 -19.97 26.14
C PHE A 261 -14.55 -20.80 26.57
N GLY A 262 -14.44 -21.05 27.87
CA GLY A 262 -13.45 -21.91 28.48
C GLY A 262 -13.96 -23.33 28.69
N GLU A 263 -13.30 -24.07 29.58
CA GLU A 263 -13.68 -25.43 29.92
C GLU A 263 -15.12 -25.52 30.44
N HIS A 264 -15.78 -26.62 30.10
CA HIS A 264 -17.18 -26.90 30.47
C HIS A 264 -18.21 -25.88 29.97
N GLY A 265 -17.88 -25.08 28.95
CA GLY A 265 -18.81 -24.11 28.36
C GLY A 265 -19.03 -22.86 29.20
N ASN A 266 -18.15 -22.59 30.17
CA ASN A 266 -18.15 -21.34 30.92
C ASN A 266 -17.71 -20.19 30.01
N ILE A 267 -18.49 -19.11 29.97
CA ILE A 267 -18.11 -17.89 29.25
C ILE A 267 -16.97 -17.21 30.01
N THR A 268 -15.84 -16.97 29.34
CA THR A 268 -14.65 -16.31 29.91
C THR A 268 -14.57 -14.84 29.53
N ASP A 269 -15.06 -14.48 28.34
CA ASP A 269 -15.11 -13.11 27.85
C ASP A 269 -16.28 -12.93 26.87
N MET A 270 -16.79 -11.71 26.77
CA MET A 270 -17.80 -11.34 25.78
C MET A 270 -17.56 -9.90 25.33
N LYS A 271 -17.30 -9.75 24.04
CA LYS A 271 -17.07 -8.45 23.42
C LYS A 271 -18.21 -8.16 22.45
N GLU A 272 -18.92 -7.06 22.65
CA GLU A 272 -19.91 -6.58 21.70
C GLU A 272 -19.24 -5.85 20.54
N LYS A 273 -19.63 -6.23 19.32
CA LYS A 273 -19.10 -5.69 18.07
C LYS A 273 -17.58 -5.48 18.05
N PRO A 274 -16.78 -6.50 18.42
CA PRO A 274 -15.34 -6.33 18.52
C PRO A 274 -14.77 -6.04 17.14
N GLU A 275 -13.69 -5.28 17.18
CA GLU A 275 -12.91 -4.96 16.00
C GLU A 275 -11.54 -5.62 16.12
N PHE A 276 -11.12 -6.23 15.03
CA PHE A 276 -9.84 -6.89 14.91
C PHE A 276 -9.05 -6.28 13.77
N SER A 277 -7.78 -6.01 14.03
CA SER A 277 -6.87 -5.42 13.05
C SER A 277 -5.80 -6.42 12.64
N PHE A 278 -5.63 -6.61 11.34
CA PHE A 278 -4.66 -7.57 10.79
C PHE A 278 -3.89 -6.98 9.62
N PHE A 279 -2.60 -7.30 9.52
CA PHE A 279 -1.82 -7.00 8.33
C PHE A 279 -2.11 -8.01 7.22
N THR A 280 -2.63 -7.52 6.11
CA THR A 280 -3.00 -8.31 4.95
C THR A 280 -1.98 -8.11 3.84
N ASN A 281 -1.55 -9.21 3.22
CA ASN A 281 -0.69 -9.16 2.05
C ASN A 281 -1.42 -8.46 0.89
N THR A 282 -0.82 -7.39 0.38
CA THR A 282 -1.41 -6.59 -0.71
C THR A 282 -1.27 -7.24 -2.09
N GLY A 283 -0.31 -8.16 -2.26
CA GLY A 283 0.08 -8.68 -3.57
C GLY A 283 1.19 -7.88 -4.26
N ILE A 284 1.81 -6.92 -3.56
CA ILE A 284 3.01 -6.20 -4.01
C ILE A 284 4.21 -6.56 -3.15
N TYR A 285 5.35 -6.75 -3.80
CA TYR A 285 6.61 -7.16 -3.17
C TYR A 285 7.80 -6.47 -3.83
N ILE A 286 8.83 -6.19 -3.06
CA ILE A 286 10.18 -5.92 -3.59
C ILE A 286 10.99 -7.20 -3.44
N VAL A 287 11.62 -7.66 -4.51
CA VAL A 287 12.15 -9.02 -4.63
C VAL A 287 13.56 -8.99 -5.19
N GLU A 288 14.48 -9.71 -4.53
CA GLU A 288 15.82 -9.95 -5.04
C GLU A 288 15.85 -11.14 -6.01
N PRO A 289 16.77 -11.16 -7.01
CA PRO A 289 16.84 -12.22 -8.02
C PRO A 289 17.12 -13.61 -7.43
N GLU A 290 17.64 -13.69 -6.20
CA GLU A 290 17.80 -14.95 -5.47
C GLU A 290 16.48 -15.74 -5.33
N VAL A 291 15.32 -15.07 -5.44
CA VAL A 291 14.00 -15.73 -5.44
C VAL A 291 13.91 -16.86 -6.47
N PHE A 292 14.61 -16.74 -7.61
CA PHE A 292 14.53 -17.72 -8.68
C PHE A 292 15.06 -19.09 -8.24
N ASP A 293 16.02 -19.16 -7.32
CA ASP A 293 16.60 -20.41 -6.82
C ASP A 293 15.59 -21.25 -6.02
N TYR A 294 14.49 -20.64 -5.57
CA TYR A 294 13.45 -21.28 -4.77
C TYR A 294 12.25 -21.78 -5.60
N ILE A 295 12.31 -21.64 -6.92
CA ILE A 295 11.25 -22.01 -7.86
C ILE A 295 11.79 -23.07 -8.82
N LYS A 296 11.10 -24.18 -9.02
CA LYS A 296 11.50 -25.15 -10.06
C LYS A 296 10.83 -24.80 -11.40
N ASP A 297 11.48 -25.14 -12.49
CA ASP A 297 10.92 -24.91 -13.83
C ASP A 297 9.60 -25.69 -13.99
N GLY A 298 8.54 -24.98 -14.41
CA GLY A 298 7.21 -25.56 -14.60
C GLY A 298 6.47 -25.92 -13.29
N GLU A 299 6.96 -25.46 -12.13
CA GLU A 299 6.33 -25.74 -10.85
C GLU A 299 5.06 -24.91 -10.62
N PHE A 300 3.94 -25.57 -10.29
CA PHE A 300 2.76 -24.89 -9.80
C PHE A 300 2.96 -24.48 -8.34
N ILE A 301 3.15 -23.18 -8.09
CA ILE A 301 3.43 -22.66 -6.75
C ILE A 301 2.88 -21.25 -6.55
N GLY A 302 2.36 -20.99 -5.35
CA GLY A 302 1.97 -19.66 -4.92
C GLY A 302 3.17 -18.86 -4.41
N PHE A 303 3.17 -17.54 -4.60
CA PHE A 303 4.22 -16.69 -4.04
C PHE A 303 4.38 -16.80 -2.50
N PRO A 304 3.32 -16.98 -1.70
CA PRO A 304 3.46 -17.26 -0.26
C PRO A 304 4.27 -18.53 0.06
N ASP A 305 4.17 -19.57 -0.76
CA ASP A 305 4.93 -20.80 -0.56
C ASP A 305 6.42 -20.60 -0.87
N ILE A 306 6.73 -19.77 -1.88
CA ILE A 306 8.11 -19.36 -2.19
C ILE A 306 8.71 -18.59 -1.01
N ILE A 307 7.95 -17.65 -0.44
CA ILE A 307 8.34 -16.92 0.77
C ILE A 307 8.64 -17.88 1.93
N ASN A 308 7.80 -18.90 2.13
CA ASN A 308 8.04 -19.91 3.16
C ASN A 308 9.32 -20.71 2.91
N ARG A 309 9.65 -21.07 1.66
CA ARG A 309 10.92 -21.73 1.31
C ARG A 309 12.12 -20.87 1.66
N ILE A 310 12.09 -19.59 1.30
CA ILE A 310 13.15 -18.61 1.58
C ILE A 310 13.35 -18.47 3.10
N LYS A 311 12.27 -18.33 3.87
CA LYS A 311 12.32 -18.27 5.33
C LYS A 311 12.89 -19.54 5.95
N ASN A 312 12.51 -20.71 5.44
CA ASN A 312 13.00 -22.00 5.94
C ASN A 312 14.50 -22.20 5.68
N ASP A 313 15.05 -21.52 4.67
CA ASP A 313 16.48 -21.46 4.37
C ASP A 313 17.23 -20.38 5.17
N GLY A 314 16.57 -19.76 6.15
CA GLY A 314 17.16 -18.76 7.05
C GLY A 314 17.38 -17.39 6.42
N LYS A 315 16.86 -17.15 5.21
CA LYS A 315 16.95 -15.86 4.53
C LYS A 315 15.96 -14.86 5.11
N LYS A 316 16.32 -13.57 5.05
CA LYS A 316 15.51 -12.49 5.61
C LYS A 316 14.35 -12.16 4.67
N VAL A 317 13.12 -12.31 5.17
CA VAL A 317 11.90 -11.80 4.54
C VAL A 317 11.31 -10.75 5.47
N GLY A 318 11.11 -9.55 4.95
CA GLY A 318 10.62 -8.40 5.68
C GLY A 318 9.22 -7.97 5.24
N VAL A 319 8.70 -6.95 5.92
CA VAL A 319 7.40 -6.34 5.66
C VAL A 319 7.54 -4.83 5.55
N TYR A 320 6.73 -4.19 4.70
CA TYR A 320 6.52 -2.76 4.71
C TYR A 320 5.03 -2.47 4.92
N PRO A 321 4.62 -1.93 6.09
CA PRO A 321 3.22 -1.66 6.36
C PRO A 321 2.77 -0.33 5.72
N ILE A 322 1.58 -0.38 5.14
CA ILE A 322 0.84 0.75 4.58
C ILE A 322 -0.55 0.85 5.21
N ASN A 323 -1.18 2.01 5.05
CA ASN A 323 -2.54 2.26 5.52
C ASN A 323 -3.59 1.59 4.65
N GLU A 324 -4.78 1.41 5.21
CA GLU A 324 -5.88 0.69 4.58
C GLU A 324 -6.32 1.37 3.27
N ASN A 325 -6.49 2.69 3.30
CA ASN A 325 -6.93 3.47 2.14
C ASN A 325 -5.84 3.64 1.07
N SER A 326 -4.60 3.22 1.35
CA SER A 326 -3.52 3.21 0.37
C SER A 326 -3.52 1.96 -0.51
N TRP A 327 -4.33 0.95 -0.20
CA TRP A 327 -4.39 -0.32 -0.94
C TRP A 327 -5.72 -0.52 -1.66
N MET A 328 -5.66 -0.56 -2.99
CA MET A 328 -6.83 -0.77 -3.86
C MET A 328 -6.74 -2.14 -4.56
N ASP A 329 -7.60 -3.10 -4.16
CA ASP A 329 -7.76 -4.41 -4.82
C ASP A 329 -8.91 -4.35 -5.84
N MET A 330 -8.58 -3.99 -7.09
CA MET A 330 -9.53 -3.97 -8.21
C MET A 330 -9.98 -5.37 -8.65
N GLY A 331 -9.60 -6.41 -7.92
CA GLY A 331 -10.13 -7.76 -8.06
C GLY A 331 -11.48 -8.00 -7.42
N GLN A 332 -12.03 -7.03 -6.70
CA GLN A 332 -13.38 -7.04 -6.14
C GLN A 332 -14.25 -5.97 -6.81
N LEU A 333 -15.53 -6.26 -7.03
CA LEU A 333 -16.45 -5.34 -7.71
C LEU A 333 -16.64 -4.03 -6.92
N ASP A 334 -16.75 -4.11 -5.60
CA ASP A 334 -16.96 -2.93 -4.76
C ASP A 334 -15.78 -1.96 -4.84
N GLU A 335 -14.56 -2.48 -4.85
CA GLU A 335 -13.33 -1.69 -4.98
C GLU A 335 -13.17 -1.10 -6.38
N LEU A 336 -13.59 -1.83 -7.43
CA LEU A 336 -13.61 -1.32 -8.80
C LEU A 336 -14.55 -0.11 -8.92
N ASN A 337 -15.75 -0.19 -8.33
CA ASN A 337 -16.71 0.93 -8.29
C ASN A 337 -16.18 2.14 -7.48
N LYS A 338 -15.50 1.89 -6.36
CA LYS A 338 -14.83 2.94 -5.58
C LYS A 338 -13.77 3.65 -6.42
N MET A 339 -12.95 2.90 -7.15
CA MET A 339 -11.92 3.48 -8.02
C MET A 339 -12.52 4.32 -9.15
N GLU A 340 -13.56 3.83 -9.83
CA GLU A 340 -14.25 4.62 -10.87
C GLU A 340 -14.80 5.94 -10.31
N SER A 341 -15.41 5.89 -9.12
CA SER A 341 -15.93 7.08 -8.45
C SER A 341 -14.81 8.07 -8.11
N ARG A 342 -13.65 7.55 -7.68
CA ARG A 342 -12.47 8.35 -7.35
C ARG A 342 -11.82 9.01 -8.56
N LEU A 343 -11.77 8.31 -9.71
CA LEU A 343 -11.26 8.86 -10.96
C LEU A 343 -12.19 9.92 -11.56
N ARG A 344 -13.51 9.81 -11.37
CA ARG A 344 -14.50 10.82 -11.83
C ARG A 344 -14.55 12.07 -10.95
N GLY A 345 -14.06 11.98 -9.71
CA GLY A 345 -14.03 13.09 -8.75
C GLY A 345 -12.71 13.88 -8.73
N LYS A 346 -11.69 13.43 -9.47
CA LYS A 346 -10.48 14.19 -9.80
C LYS A 346 -10.73 14.99 -11.08
#